data_AF-A0A170PQI4-F1
#
_entry.id   AF-A0A170PQI4-F1
#
_cell.length_a   1.000
_cell.length_b   1.000
_cell.length_c   1.000
_cell.angle_alpha   90.00
_cell.angle_beta   90.00
_cell.angle_gamma   90.00
#
_symmetry.space_group_name_H-M   'P 1'
#
loop_
_entity.id
_entity.type
_entity.pdbx_description
1 polymer ?
#
loop_
_entity_poly.entity_id
_entity_poly.type
_entity_poly.pdbx_seq_one_letter_code
_entity_poly.pdbx_strand_id
1 'polypeptide(L)'
;MFSLFGKRHEARRLDRDCRAIIRSDELAYRPSHLEKIGALVTEYLEQVRKAGSIEPIDPPNWLKNVHREARKKHDQARLSAATLTIIYLRAHKLGEDGAPVRQNIDSYLLKWRTEPSPSGTNEVDQETPS
;
A
#
# COMPACT_ATOMS: atom_id res chain seq x y z
N MET A 1 0.74 -33.57 3.28
CA MET A 1 -0.16 -32.91 2.30
C MET A 1 -0.98 -31.73 2.87
N PHE A 2 -0.63 -31.18 4.05
CA PHE A 2 -1.39 -30.11 4.73
C PHE A 2 -1.03 -28.67 4.32
N SER A 3 0.07 -28.47 3.59
CA SER A 3 0.59 -27.13 3.24
C SER A 3 -0.30 -26.38 2.23
N LEU A 4 -0.92 -27.06 1.25
CA LEU A 4 -1.71 -26.41 0.20
C LEU A 4 -3.07 -25.89 0.72
N PHE A 5 -3.76 -26.70 1.54
CA PHE A 5 -5.06 -26.33 2.12
C PHE A 5 -4.93 -25.15 3.10
N GLY A 6 -3.82 -25.07 3.85
CA GLY A 6 -3.49 -23.94 4.71
C GLY A 6 -3.28 -22.64 3.92
N LYS A 7 -2.47 -22.68 2.86
CA LYS A 7 -2.20 -21.51 1.98
C LYS A 7 -3.47 -20.94 1.36
N ARG A 8 -4.36 -21.80 0.84
CA ARG A 8 -5.65 -21.38 0.25
C ARG A 8 -6.60 -20.74 1.27
N HIS A 9 -6.65 -21.29 2.48
CA HIS A 9 -7.46 -20.70 3.54
C HIS A 9 -6.92 -19.34 3.98
N GLU A 10 -5.60 -19.23 4.15
CA GLU A 10 -4.92 -17.97 4.46
C GLU A 10 -5.14 -16.93 3.36
N ALA A 11 -4.97 -17.30 2.09
CA ALA A 11 -5.21 -16.43 0.95
C ALA A 11 -6.64 -15.87 0.94
N ARG A 12 -7.65 -16.74 1.14
CA ARG A 12 -9.06 -16.32 1.21
C ARG A 12 -9.34 -15.37 2.35
N ARG A 13 -8.69 -15.59 3.50
CA ARG A 13 -8.81 -14.69 4.65
C ARG A 13 -8.17 -13.33 4.33
N LEU A 14 -6.96 -13.31 3.79
CA LEU A 14 -6.27 -12.08 3.39
C LEU A 14 -7.05 -11.30 2.32
N ASP A 15 -7.65 -11.99 1.35
CA ASP A 15 -8.50 -11.37 0.32
C ASP A 15 -9.72 -10.68 0.96
N ARG A 16 -10.42 -11.38 1.86
CA ARG A 16 -11.57 -10.82 2.57
C ARG A 16 -11.17 -9.59 3.41
N ASP A 17 -10.10 -9.71 4.20
CA ASP A 17 -9.61 -8.64 5.06
C ASP A 17 -9.19 -7.42 4.22
N CYS A 18 -8.46 -7.65 3.12
CA CYS A 18 -8.04 -6.61 2.17
C CYS A 18 -9.24 -5.84 1.60
N ARG A 19 -10.24 -6.56 1.06
CA ARG A 19 -11.44 -5.95 0.47
C ARG A 19 -12.24 -5.17 1.51
N ALA A 20 -12.34 -5.68 2.73
CA ALA A 20 -13.06 -5.00 3.81
C ALA A 20 -12.39 -3.68 4.20
N ILE A 21 -11.06 -3.66 4.32
CA ILE A 21 -10.28 -2.44 4.60
C ILE A 21 -10.45 -1.42 3.49
N ILE A 22 -10.19 -1.80 2.24
CA ILE A 22 -10.32 -0.90 1.08
C ILE A 22 -11.72 -0.30 1.02
N ARG A 23 -12.76 -1.14 1.12
CA ARG A 23 -14.14 -0.66 1.09
C ARG A 23 -14.45 0.29 2.25
N SER A 24 -13.96 -0.03 3.45
CA SER A 24 -14.17 0.84 4.62
C SER A 24 -13.52 2.20 4.42
N ASP A 25 -12.27 2.23 3.95
CA ASP A 25 -11.54 3.47 3.71
C ASP A 25 -12.22 4.31 2.61
N GLU A 26 -12.63 3.68 1.51
CA GLU A 26 -13.33 4.36 0.41
C GLU A 26 -14.68 4.95 0.80
N LEU A 27 -15.36 4.37 1.79
CA LEU A 27 -16.60 4.92 2.34
C LEU A 27 -16.36 6.03 3.37
N ALA A 28 -15.25 5.95 4.10
CA ALA A 28 -14.97 6.85 5.23
C ALA A 28 -14.24 8.13 4.81
N TYR A 29 -13.40 8.07 3.78
CA TYR A 29 -12.44 9.13 3.49
C TYR A 29 -12.63 9.78 2.13
N ARG A 30 -12.18 11.04 2.04
CA ARG A 30 -12.15 11.82 0.80
C ARG A 30 -11.05 11.30 -0.15
N PRO A 31 -11.18 11.52 -1.48
CA PRO A 31 -10.17 11.13 -2.48
C PRO A 31 -8.72 11.46 -2.10
N SER A 32 -8.43 12.68 -1.63
CA SER A 32 -7.07 13.10 -1.24
C SER A 32 -6.46 12.28 -0.11
N HIS A 33 -7.29 11.72 0.78
CA HIS A 33 -6.84 10.84 1.85
C HIS A 33 -6.56 9.43 1.33
N LEU A 34 -7.35 8.95 0.36
CA LEU A 34 -7.17 7.66 -0.29
C LEU A 34 -5.90 7.65 -1.16
N GLU A 35 -5.63 8.75 -1.86
CA GLU A 35 -4.36 9.02 -2.55
C GLU A 35 -3.19 8.98 -1.57
N LYS A 36 -3.31 9.65 -0.41
CA LYS A 36 -2.28 9.60 0.65
C LYS A 36 -2.01 8.18 1.14
N ILE A 37 -3.05 7.37 1.36
CA ILE A 37 -2.89 5.95 1.72
C ILE A 37 -2.13 5.22 0.60
N GLY A 38 -2.51 5.41 -0.67
CA GLY A 38 -1.86 4.78 -1.82
C GLY A 38 -0.38 5.17 -1.96
N ALA A 39 -0.05 6.45 -1.75
CA ALA A 39 1.32 6.94 -1.74
C ALA A 39 2.15 6.28 -0.63
N LEU A 40 1.61 6.18 0.59
CA LEU A 40 2.29 5.53 1.71
C LEU A 40 2.48 4.02 1.48
N VAL A 41 1.50 3.33 0.89
CA VAL A 41 1.66 1.90 0.53
C VAL A 41 2.79 1.72 -0.46
N THR A 42 2.84 2.56 -1.51
CA THR A 42 3.92 2.57 -2.50
C THR A 42 5.28 2.79 -1.85
N GLU A 43 5.38 3.83 -1.00
CA GLU A 43 6.59 4.16 -0.25
C GLU A 43 7.06 2.97 0.61
N TYR A 44 6.15 2.34 1.36
CA TYR A 44 6.52 1.21 2.22
C TYR A 44 6.95 -0.01 1.40
N LEU A 45 6.29 -0.31 0.27
CA LEU A 45 6.71 -1.39 -0.62
C LEU A 45 8.09 -1.12 -1.23
N GLU A 46 8.39 0.11 -1.62
CA GLU A 46 9.72 0.50 -2.09
C GLU A 46 10.78 0.37 -1.00
N GLN A 47 10.50 0.79 0.23
CA GLN A 47 11.42 0.63 1.36
C GLN A 47 11.70 -0.85 1.63
N VAL A 48 10.68 -1.71 1.56
CA VAL A 48 10.85 -3.17 1.69
C VAL A 48 11.73 -3.73 0.57
N ARG A 49 11.52 -3.30 -0.69
CA ARG A 49 12.35 -3.72 -1.82
C ARG A 49 13.81 -3.30 -1.65
N LYS A 50 14.05 -2.04 -1.24
CA LYS A 50 15.40 -1.49 -0.99
C LYS A 50 16.12 -2.20 0.15
N ALA A 51 15.39 -2.66 1.15
CA ALA A 51 15.95 -3.40 2.29
C ALA A 51 16.44 -4.82 1.94
N GLY A 52 16.13 -5.32 0.74
CA GLY A 52 16.74 -6.52 0.18
C GLY A 52 16.35 -7.83 0.87
N SER A 53 15.38 -8.54 0.30
CA SER A 53 15.47 -9.99 0.22
C SER A 53 14.77 -10.46 -1.05
N ILE A 54 15.47 -11.28 -1.83
CA ILE A 54 15.01 -11.83 -3.12
C ILE A 54 13.92 -12.91 -2.89
N GLU A 55 13.63 -13.22 -1.63
CA GLU A 55 12.66 -14.20 -1.14
C GLU A 55 11.34 -13.55 -0.69
N PRO A 56 10.27 -14.34 -0.46
CA PRO A 56 9.03 -13.85 0.11
C PRO A 56 9.25 -13.26 1.52
N ILE A 57 9.43 -11.93 1.59
CA ILE A 57 9.84 -11.21 2.81
C ILE A 57 8.68 -11.20 3.81
N ASP A 58 8.91 -11.73 5.02
CA ASP A 58 8.03 -11.45 6.14
C ASP A 58 7.97 -9.95 6.40
N PRO A 59 6.82 -9.39 6.82
CA PRO A 59 6.74 -7.96 7.11
C PRO A 59 7.84 -7.55 8.10
N PRO A 60 8.70 -6.59 7.74
CA PRO A 60 9.84 -6.23 8.57
C PRO A 60 9.41 -5.57 9.87
N ASN A 61 10.26 -5.63 10.89
CA ASN A 61 9.93 -5.12 12.23
C ASN A 61 9.64 -3.61 12.22
N TRP A 62 10.31 -2.83 11.37
CA TRP A 62 10.02 -1.40 11.23
C TRP A 62 8.58 -1.16 10.76
N LEU A 63 8.05 -1.97 9.84
CA LEU A 63 6.68 -1.83 9.33
C LEU A 63 5.65 -2.19 10.40
N LYS A 64 5.93 -3.22 11.22
CA LYS A 64 5.12 -3.55 12.40
C LYS A 64 5.11 -2.41 13.42
N ASN A 65 6.24 -1.74 13.60
CA ASN A 65 6.34 -0.56 14.48
C ASN A 65 5.55 0.62 13.91
N VAL A 66 5.64 0.89 12.60
CA VAL A 66 4.81 1.91 11.93
C VAL A 66 3.32 1.65 12.18
N HIS A 67 2.85 0.42 11.97
CA HIS A 67 1.47 0.03 12.25
C HIS A 67 1.07 0.28 13.72
N ARG A 68 1.91 -0.16 14.67
CA ARG A 68 1.65 0.02 16.11
C ARG A 68 1.56 1.49 16.49
N GLU A 69 2.47 2.31 16.00
CA GLU A 69 2.50 3.74 16.31
C GLU A 69 1.36 4.50 15.63
N ALA A 70 1.02 4.16 14.39
CA ALA A 70 -0.14 4.73 13.69
C ALA A 70 -1.44 4.47 14.48
N ARG A 71 -1.62 3.24 14.98
CA ARG A 71 -2.77 2.91 15.84
C ARG A 71 -2.81 3.74 17.13
N LYS A 72 -1.67 3.90 17.82
CA LYS A 72 -1.60 4.70 19.06
C LYS A 72 -1.90 6.18 18.82
N LYS A 73 -1.43 6.71 17.69
CA LYS A 73 -1.58 8.13 17.33
C LYS A 73 -2.87 8.43 16.57
N HIS A 74 -3.72 7.43 16.35
CA HIS A 74 -4.93 7.53 15.52
C HIS A 74 -4.65 8.06 14.10
N ASP A 75 -3.45 7.81 13.56
CA ASP A 75 -3.10 8.16 12.17
C ASP A 75 -3.68 7.10 11.23
N GLN A 76 -4.92 7.33 10.79
CA GLN A 76 -5.65 6.37 9.98
C GLN A 76 -4.99 6.11 8.64
N ALA A 77 -4.40 7.13 8.00
CA ALA A 77 -3.73 6.96 6.72
C ALA A 77 -2.54 6.00 6.84
N ARG A 78 -1.68 6.20 7.84
CA ARG A 78 -0.54 5.29 8.08
C ARG A 78 -0.98 3.92 8.57
N LEU A 79 -2.06 3.84 9.35
CA LEU A 79 -2.59 2.57 9.84
C LEU A 79 -3.11 1.71 8.68
N SER A 80 -3.95 2.28 7.81
CA SER A 80 -4.46 1.60 6.61
C SER A 80 -3.31 1.22 5.68
N ALA A 81 -2.41 2.16 5.39
CA ALA A 81 -1.27 1.89 4.52
C ALA A 81 -0.39 0.75 5.03
N ALA A 82 0.01 0.78 6.31
CA ALA A 82 0.83 -0.28 6.89
C ALA A 82 0.10 -1.64 6.88
N THR A 83 -1.22 -1.65 7.11
CA THR A 83 -2.02 -2.88 7.07
C THR A 83 -2.06 -3.47 5.65
N LEU A 84 -2.33 -2.64 4.64
CA LEU A 84 -2.35 -3.08 3.24
C LEU A 84 -0.96 -3.57 2.79
N THR A 85 0.12 -2.88 3.16
CA THR A 85 1.49 -3.36 2.87
C THR A 85 1.77 -4.71 3.54
N ILE A 86 1.39 -4.91 4.80
CA ILE A 86 1.56 -6.20 5.50
C ILE A 86 0.79 -7.32 4.78
N ILE A 87 -0.44 -7.05 4.37
CA ILE A 87 -1.28 -8.01 3.61
C ILE A 87 -0.61 -8.34 2.27
N TYR A 88 -0.13 -7.34 1.53
CA TYR A 88 0.55 -7.52 0.25
C TYR A 88 1.77 -8.43 0.37
N LEU A 89 2.63 -8.20 1.37
CA LEU A 89 3.83 -9.00 1.61
C LEU A 89 3.46 -10.45 1.98
N ARG A 90 2.46 -10.65 2.84
CA ARG A 90 1.96 -12.00 3.16
C ARG A 90 1.40 -12.71 1.94
N ALA A 91 0.63 -12.01 1.11
CA ALA A 91 0.09 -12.56 -0.12
C ALA A 91 1.19 -12.97 -1.10
N HIS A 92 2.31 -12.24 -1.15
CA HIS A 92 3.48 -12.63 -1.95
C HIS A 92 4.05 -13.99 -1.52
N LYS A 93 4.04 -14.32 -0.21
CA LYS A 93 4.47 -15.64 0.31
C LYS A 93 3.57 -16.80 -0.11
N LEU A 94 2.33 -16.51 -0.49
CA LEU A 94 1.35 -17.51 -0.91
C LEU A 94 1.44 -17.84 -2.40
N GLY A 95 2.29 -17.14 -3.17
CA GLY A 95 2.46 -17.38 -4.60
C GLY A 95 1.17 -17.11 -5.37
N GLU A 96 0.76 -18.08 -6.21
CA GLU A 96 -0.45 -18.00 -7.02
C GLU A 96 -1.74 -17.87 -6.20
N ASP A 97 -1.84 -18.56 -5.06
CA ASP A 97 -3.02 -18.46 -4.19
C ASP A 97 -3.21 -17.03 -3.66
N GLY A 98 -2.11 -16.27 -3.49
CA GLY A 98 -2.13 -14.89 -3.04
C GLY A 98 -2.26 -13.84 -4.16
N ALA A 99 -2.23 -14.25 -5.43
CA ALA A 99 -2.31 -13.33 -6.56
C ALA A 99 -3.57 -12.44 -6.54
N PRO A 100 -4.78 -12.94 -6.21
CA PRO A 100 -5.98 -12.10 -6.13
C PRO A 100 -5.86 -10.98 -5.08
N VAL A 101 -5.20 -11.27 -3.95
CA VAL A 101 -4.99 -10.28 -2.88
C VAL A 101 -4.08 -9.16 -3.36
N ARG A 102 -2.97 -9.52 -4.03
CA ARG A 102 -2.04 -8.55 -4.63
C ARG A 102 -2.75 -7.70 -5.67
N GLN A 103 -3.54 -8.33 -6.55
CA GLN A 103 -4.29 -7.62 -7.59
C GLN A 103 -5.29 -6.60 -7.03
N ASN A 104 -5.97 -6.89 -5.91
CA ASN A 104 -6.86 -5.92 -5.28
C ASN A 104 -6.08 -4.68 -4.80
N ILE A 105 -4.90 -4.89 -4.21
CA ILE A 105 -4.05 -3.80 -3.72
C ILE A 105 -3.46 -3.02 -4.90
N ASP A 106 -2.99 -3.70 -5.95
CA ASP A 106 -2.50 -3.06 -7.17
C ASP A 106 -3.60 -2.22 -7.84
N SER A 107 -4.84 -2.73 -7.86
CA SER A 107 -5.99 -1.99 -8.39
C SER A 107 -6.32 -0.76 -7.54
N TYR A 108 -6.21 -0.86 -6.22
CA TYR A 108 -6.34 0.29 -5.33
C TYR A 108 -5.26 1.36 -5.62
N LEU A 109 -4.00 0.95 -5.75
CA LEU A 109 -2.89 1.85 -6.06
C LEU A 109 -3.05 2.51 -7.43
N LEU A 110 -3.54 1.77 -8.43
CA LEU A 110 -3.81 2.30 -9.76
C LEU A 110 -4.96 3.34 -9.72
N LYS A 111 -6.04 3.02 -9.00
CA LYS A 111 -7.22 3.90 -8.87
C LYS A 111 -6.89 5.22 -8.18
N TRP A 112 -6.07 5.17 -7.13
CA TRP A 112 -5.73 6.33 -6.30
C TRP A 112 -4.31 6.84 -6.53
N ARG A 113 -3.78 6.59 -7.74
CA ARG A 113 -2.47 7.09 -8.12
C ARG A 113 -2.50 8.62 -8.11
N THR A 114 -1.59 9.24 -7.38
CA THR A 114 -1.35 10.67 -7.49
C THR A 114 -0.68 10.92 -8.84
N GLU A 115 -1.39 11.56 -9.77
CA GLU A 115 -0.74 12.13 -10.96
C GLU A 115 0.28 13.15 -10.48
N PRO A 116 1.51 13.16 -11.02
CA PRO A 116 2.44 14.25 -10.74
C PRO A 116 1.75 15.54 -11.18
N SER A 117 1.56 16.47 -10.23
CA SER A 117 1.15 17.83 -10.55
C SER A 117 2.11 18.35 -11.62
N PRO A 118 1.64 18.88 -12.76
CA PRO A 118 2.50 19.60 -13.69
C PRO A 118 2.95 20.88 -13.00
N SER A 119 4.00 20.77 -12.19
CA SER A 119 4.63 21.89 -11.51
C SER A 119 5.30 22.77 -12.55
N GLY A 120 4.62 23.85 -12.93
CA GLY A 120 5.19 25.13 -13.37
C GLY A 120 6.10 25.07 -14.59
N THR A 121 5.53 25.35 -15.76
CA THR A 121 6.29 25.93 -16.88
C THR A 121 7.00 27.18 -16.37
N ASN A 122 8.33 27.19 -16.53
CA ASN A 122 9.21 28.30 -16.19
C ASN A 122 8.57 29.65 -16.55
N GLU A 123 8.39 30.52 -15.56
CA GLU A 123 8.28 31.95 -15.81
C GLU A 123 9.58 32.39 -16.48
N VAL A 124 9.52 32.56 -17.80
CA VAL A 124 10.56 33.26 -18.55
C VAL A 124 10.38 34.73 -18.18
N ASP A 125 11.21 35.20 -17.25
CA ASP A 125 11.44 36.62 -17.01
C ASP A 125 11.85 37.25 -18.35
N GLN A 126 10.95 38.01 -18.96
CA GLN A 126 11.27 38.85 -20.11
C GLN A 126 11.99 40.08 -19.58
N GLU A 127 13.31 40.10 -19.70
CA GLU A 127 14.11 41.33 -19.62
C GLU A 127 13.51 42.38 -20.55
N THR A 128 13.06 43.49 -19.96
CA THR A 128 12.59 44.67 -20.69
C THR A 128 13.79 45.56 -21.00
N PRO A 129 14.06 45.96 -22.26
CA PRO A 129 15.12 46.92 -22.53
C PRO A 129 14.59 48.34 -22.32
N SER A 130 15.42 49.20 -21.73
CA SER A 130 15.32 50.67 -21.84
C SER A 130 16.71 51.23 -22.12
#